data_AF-A0A350YR98-F1
#
_entry.id   AF-A0A350YR98-F1
#
_cell.length_a   1.000
_cell.length_b   1.000
_cell.length_c   1.000
_cell.angle_alpha   90.00
_cell.angle_beta   90.00
_cell.angle_gamma   90.00
#
_symmetry.space_group_name_H-M   'P 1'
#
loop_
_entity.id
_entity.type
_entity.pdbx_description
1 polymer ?
#
loop_
_entity_poly.entity_id
_entity_poly.type
_entity_poly.pdbx_seq_one_letter_code
_entity_poly.pdbx_strand_id
1 'polypeptide(L)'
;MGFGALITLLPLLLTGFVARISLKRNYFEICGLLSGSMTDPPALAFANRIAQSETPSVAYATVYPLVMFLRIFMAQLLILLFA
;
A
#
# COMPACT_ATOMS: atom_id res chain seq x y z
N MET A 1 -2.58 18.01 13.66
CA MET A 1 -3.12 16.63 13.61
C MET A 1 -4.05 16.41 12.41
N GLY A 2 -5.05 17.27 12.14
CA GLY A 2 -6.02 17.05 11.04
C GLY A 2 -5.43 16.83 9.65
N PHE A 3 -4.43 17.62 9.24
CA PHE A 3 -3.77 17.44 7.93
C PHE A 3 -3.00 16.12 7.83
N GLY A 4 -2.34 15.68 8.91
CA GLY A 4 -1.63 14.40 8.97
C GLY A 4 -2.58 13.19 8.84
N ALA A 5 -3.75 13.28 9.48
CA ALA A 5 -4.81 12.29 9.30
C ALA A 5 -5.33 12.28 7.86
N LEU A 6 -5.55 13.45 7.25
CA LEU A 6 -6.02 13.55 5.87
C LEU A 6 -5.05 12.92 4.88
N ILE A 7 -3.75 13.23 4.95
CA ILE A 7 -2.76 12.68 4.01
C ILE A 7 -2.53 11.17 4.15
N THR A 8 -3.00 10.53 5.24
CA THR A 8 -2.85 9.09 5.48
C THR A 8 -4.15 8.32 5.24
N LEU A 9 -5.27 8.79 5.79
CA LEU A 9 -6.59 8.18 5.60
C LEU A 9 -7.10 8.32 4.18
N LEU A 10 -6.93 9.49 3.57
CA LEU A 10 -7.53 9.77 2.27
C LEU A 10 -6.94 8.89 1.17
N PRO A 11 -5.60 8.73 1.05
CA PRO A 11 -5.03 7.78 0.10
C PRO A 11 -5.42 6.34 0.43
N LEU A 12 -5.40 5.94 1.70
CA LEU A 12 -5.70 4.56 2.09
C LEU A 12 -7.14 4.17 1.71
N LEU A 13 -8.11 5.04 2.00
CA LEU A 13 -9.51 4.82 1.66
C LEU A 13 -9.75 4.84 0.16
N LEU A 14 -9.18 5.82 -0.56
CA LEU A 14 -9.30 5.89 -2.02
C LEU A 14 -8.72 4.65 -2.69
N THR A 15 -7.52 4.25 -2.30
CA THR A 15 -6.83 3.08 -2.90
C THR A 15 -7.59 1.80 -2.63
N GLY A 16 -8.10 1.60 -1.40
CA GLY A 16 -8.94 0.46 -1.05
C GLY A 16 -10.26 0.43 -1.83
N PHE A 17 -10.90 1.59 -2.00
CA PHE A 17 -12.17 1.71 -2.74
C PHE A 17 -11.98 1.43 -4.24
N VAL A 18 -10.94 2.02 -4.84
CA VAL A 18 -10.57 1.79 -6.25
C VAL A 18 -10.18 0.33 -6.49
N ALA A 19 -9.40 -0.27 -5.60
CA ALA A 19 -9.01 -1.68 -5.72
C ALA A 19 -10.21 -2.63 -5.64
N ARG A 20 -11.24 -2.26 -4.86
CA ARG A 20 -12.46 -3.06 -4.73
C ARG A 20 -13.43 -2.88 -5.91
N ILE A 21 -13.63 -1.66 -6.39
CA ILE A 21 -14.61 -1.36 -7.45
C ILE A 21 -14.04 -1.62 -8.85
N SER A 22 -12.87 -1.09 -9.14
CA SER A 22 -12.31 -1.12 -10.49
C SER A 22 -11.54 -2.40 -10.77
N LEU A 23 -10.82 -2.93 -9.78
CA LEU A 23 -9.94 -4.10 -9.96
C LEU A 23 -10.56 -5.42 -9.48
N LYS A 24 -11.74 -5.39 -8.82
CA LYS A 24 -12.47 -6.56 -8.27
C LYS A 24 -11.55 -7.54 -7.50
N ARG A 25 -10.52 -7.03 -6.83
CA ARG A 25 -9.53 -7.84 -6.11
C ARG A 25 -10.11 -8.37 -4.80
N ASN A 26 -9.62 -9.53 -4.37
CA ASN A 26 -10.07 -10.15 -3.13
C ASN A 26 -9.68 -9.30 -1.93
N TYR A 27 -10.49 -9.34 -0.86
CA TYR A 27 -10.25 -8.55 0.36
C TYR A 27 -8.83 -8.78 0.94
N PHE A 28 -8.39 -10.04 0.99
CA PHE A 28 -7.06 -10.41 1.48
C PHE A 28 -5.92 -9.89 0.60
N GLU A 29 -6.14 -9.80 -0.71
CA GLU A 29 -5.19 -9.24 -1.67
C GLU A 29 -5.09 -7.71 -1.52
N ILE A 30 -6.22 -7.05 -1.31
CA ILE A 30 -6.28 -5.62 -1.00
C ILE A 30 -5.56 -5.32 0.32
N CYS A 31 -5.74 -6.15 1.36
CA CYS A 31 -5.01 -6.02 2.62
C CYS A 31 -3.49 -6.17 2.42
N GLY A 32 -3.05 -7.12 1.61
CA GLY A 32 -1.63 -7.29 1.27
C GLY A 32 -1.08 -6.11 0.46
N LEU A 33 -1.84 -5.60 -0.49
CA LEU A 33 -1.47 -4.43 -1.31
C LEU A 33 -1.39 -3.14 -0.49
N LEU A 34 -2.36 -2.91 0.40
CA LEU A 34 -2.38 -1.74 1.29
C LEU A 34 -1.26 -1.80 2.32
N SER A 35 -1.03 -2.96 2.95
CA SER A 35 0.09 -3.13 3.89
C SER A 35 1.46 -3.01 3.20
N GLY A 36 1.59 -3.50 1.96
CA GLY A 36 2.82 -3.36 1.16
C GLY A 36 3.10 -1.91 0.76
N SER A 37 2.08 -1.17 0.33
CA SER A 37 2.21 0.25 -0.05
C SER A 37 2.47 1.18 1.12
N MET A 38 1.84 0.92 2.27
CA MET A 38 2.08 1.65 3.51
C MET A 38 3.31 1.15 4.28
N THR A 39 3.96 0.10 3.80
CA THR A 39 5.15 -0.50 4.44
C THR A 39 4.87 -0.86 5.91
N ASP A 40 3.74 -1.54 6.18
CA ASP A 40 3.24 -1.87 7.51
C ASP A 40 3.15 -3.40 7.76
N PRO A 41 4.22 -4.03 8.27
CA PRO A 41 4.25 -5.47 8.58
C PRO A 41 3.18 -5.95 9.59
N PRO A 42 2.81 -5.18 10.65
CA PRO A 42 1.70 -5.50 11.53
C PRO A 42 0.36 -5.75 10.81
N ALA A 43 -0.01 -4.90 9.85
CA ALA A 43 -1.23 -5.08 9.06
C ALA A 43 -1.17 -6.35 8.21
N LEU A 44 0.00 -6.69 7.65
CA LEU A 44 0.19 -7.94 6.93
C LEU A 44 0.06 -9.17 7.84
N ALA A 45 0.65 -9.13 9.04
CA ALA A 45 0.53 -10.22 10.01
C ALA A 45 -0.92 -10.42 10.48
N PHE A 46 -1.68 -9.32 10.63
CA PHE A 46 -3.11 -9.39 10.90
C PHE A 46 -3.89 -10.00 9.73
N ALA A 47 -3.63 -9.53 8.50
CA ALA A 47 -4.27 -10.06 7.30
C ALA A 47 -3.98 -11.55 7.09
N ASN A 48 -2.74 -11.99 7.29
CA ASN A 48 -2.35 -13.40 7.22
C ASN A 48 -2.91 -14.26 8.36
N ARG A 49 -3.18 -13.68 9.53
CA ARG A 49 -3.85 -14.44 10.61
C ARG A 49 -5.31 -14.74 10.30
N ILE A 50 -5.96 -13.88 9.52
CA ILE A 50 -7.37 -14.04 9.12
C ILE A 50 -7.48 -14.76 7.78
N ALA A 51 -6.54 -14.53 6.86
CA ALA A 51 -6.44 -15.24 5.61
C ALA A 51 -5.93 -16.66 5.85
N GLN A 52 -6.68 -17.67 5.46
CA GLN A 52 -6.18 -19.05 5.41
C GLN A 52 -5.32 -19.33 4.17
N SER A 53 -4.82 -18.28 3.50
CA SER A 53 -4.10 -18.35 2.23
C SER A 53 -2.92 -17.38 2.20
N GLU A 54 -1.92 -17.67 1.37
CA GLU A 54 -0.73 -16.81 1.20
C GLU A 54 -0.97 -15.58 0.33
N THR A 55 -2.22 -15.34 -0.08
CA THR A 55 -2.61 -14.22 -0.94
C THR A 55 -2.17 -12.84 -0.41
N PRO A 56 -2.29 -12.52 0.90
CA PRO A 56 -1.80 -11.25 1.44
C PRO A 56 -0.29 -11.10 1.31
N SER A 57 0.47 -12.17 1.60
CA SER A 57 1.93 -12.18 1.53
C SER A 57 2.45 -12.00 0.12
N VAL A 58 1.84 -12.68 -0.86
CA VAL A 58 2.21 -12.53 -2.27
C VAL A 58 1.92 -11.10 -2.74
N ALA A 59 0.73 -10.57 -2.44
CA ALA A 59 0.41 -9.18 -2.78
C ALA A 59 1.43 -8.22 -2.16
N TYR A 60 1.71 -8.33 -0.86
CA TYR A 60 2.71 -7.50 -0.18
C TYR A 60 4.08 -7.54 -0.86
N ALA A 61 4.58 -8.74 -1.16
CA ALA A 61 5.89 -8.93 -1.79
C ALA A 61 5.99 -8.30 -3.19
N THR A 62 4.87 -8.19 -3.93
CA THR A 62 4.87 -7.56 -5.26
C THR A 62 4.90 -6.03 -5.18
N VAL A 63 4.17 -5.42 -4.24
CA VAL A 63 4.01 -3.96 -4.21
C VAL A 63 5.13 -3.28 -3.41
N TYR A 64 5.68 -3.95 -2.39
CA TYR A 64 6.70 -3.38 -1.51
C TYR A 64 7.96 -2.91 -2.26
N PRO A 65 8.61 -3.71 -3.14
CA PRO A 65 9.79 -3.28 -3.89
C PRO A 65 9.48 -2.13 -4.84
N LEU A 66 8.33 -2.18 -5.53
CA LEU A 66 7.89 -1.14 -6.46
C LEU A 66 7.74 0.20 -5.75
N VAL A 67 7.10 0.22 -4.59
CA VAL A 67 6.87 1.43 -3.79
C VAL A 67 8.19 1.98 -3.25
N MET A 68 9.09 1.12 -2.78
CA MET A 68 10.44 1.55 -2.38
C MET A 68 11.20 2.21 -3.52
N PHE A 69 11.19 1.58 -4.70
CA PHE A 69 11.82 2.15 -5.88
C PHE A 69 11.23 3.51 -6.24
N LEU A 70 9.90 3.61 -6.28
CA LEU A 70 9.20 4.84 -6.64
C LEU A 70 9.48 5.98 -5.64
N ARG A 71 9.61 5.66 -4.34
CA ARG A 71 10.00 6.64 -3.30
C ARG A 71 11.40 7.22 -3.58
N ILE A 72 12.37 6.37 -3.90
CA ILE A 72 13.74 6.81 -4.24
C ILE A 72 13.73 7.64 -5.52
N PHE A 73 13.03 7.16 -6.55
CA PHE A 73 12.92 7.85 -7.84
C PHE A 73 12.28 9.24 -7.71
N MET A 74 11.18 9.36 -6.96
CA MET A 74 10.52 10.65 -6.71
C MET A 74 11.41 11.61 -5.92
N ALA A 75 12.19 11.11 -4.96
CA ALA A 75 13.15 11.95 -4.24
C ALA A 75 14.23 12.49 -5.18
N GLN A 76 14.77 11.65 -6.07
CA GLN A 76 15.74 12.08 -7.09
C GLN A 76 15.14 13.10 -8.06
N LEU A 77 13.90 12.87 -8.51
CA LEU A 77 13.18 13.78 -9.41
C LEU A 77 12.92 15.14 -8.76
N LEU A 78 12.50 15.15 -7.49
CA LEU A 78 12.31 16.39 -6.73
C LEU A 78 13.61 17.17 -6.61
N ILE A 79 14.73 16.50 -6.29
CA ILE A 79 16.04 17.17 -6.25
C ILE A 79 16.36 17.79 -7.60
N LEU A 80 16.17 17.08 -8.71
CA LEU A 80 16.46 17.61 -10.05
C LEU A 80 15.58 18.82 -10.42
N LEU A 81 14.31 18.83 -10.01
CA LEU A 81 13.37 19.90 -10.34
C LEU A 81 13.56 21.15 -9.47
N PHE A 82 14.12 21.01 -8.27
CA PHE A 82 14.31 22.10 -7.31
C PHE A 82 15.79 22.46 -7.06
N ALA A 83 16.74 21.82 -7.74
CA ALA A 83 18.15 22.18 -7.81
C ALA A 83 18.40 23.15 -8.98
#